data_AF-A0A1C4TRA5-F1
#
_entry.id   AF-A0A1C4TRA5-F1
#
_cell.length_a   1.000
_cell.length_b   1.000
_cell.length_c   1.000
_cell.angle_alpha   90.00
_cell.angle_beta   90.00
_cell.angle_gamma   90.00
#
_symmetry.space_group_name_H-M   'P 1'
#
loop_
_entity.id
_entity.type
_entity.pdbx_description
1 polymer ?
#
loop_
_entity_poly.entity_id
_entity_poly.type
_entity_poly.pdbx_seq_one_letter_code
_entity_poly.pdbx_strand_id
1 'polypeptide(L)' 'MDEVVAMIHSRNARSMAVADRLGMRRAESYETPRGAEAVCFRLEL' A
#
# COMPACT_ATOMS: atom_id res chain seq x y z
N MET A 1 1.30 -19.51 3.00
CA MET A 1 0.26 -18.67 2.36
C MET A 1 1.02 -17.53 1.76
N ASP A 2 0.98 -17.41 0.44
CA ASP A 2 1.78 -16.43 -0.28
C ASP A 2 1.02 -15.10 -0.30
N GLU A 3 1.74 -14.01 -0.06
CA GLU A 3 1.15 -12.67 0.00
C GLU A 3 2.00 -11.70 -0.83
N VAL A 4 1.33 -10.86 -1.62
CA VAL A 4 1.95 -9.75 -2.34
C VAL A 4 1.74 -8.47 -1.55
N VAL A 5 2.83 -7.75 -1.30
CA VAL A 5 2.82 -6.49 -0.55
C VAL A 5 3.25 -5.33 -1.45
N ALA A 6 2.51 -4.22 -1.38
CA ALA A 6 2.85 -2.96 -2.04
C ALA A 6 2.91 -1.82 -1.02
N MET A 7 4.04 -1.11 -0.99
CA MET A 7 4.21 0.11 -0.20
C MET A 7 3.97 1.33 -1.09
N ILE A 8 2.95 2.12 -0.76
CA ILE A 8 2.51 3.24 -1.60
C ILE A 8 2.56 4.53 -0.81
N HIS A 9 3.28 5.54 -1.30
CA HIS A 9 3.29 6.86 -0.68
C HIS A 9 1.85 7.39 -0.52
N SER A 10 1.48 7.90 0.67
CA SER A 10 0.09 8.24 1.02
C SER A 10 -0.53 9.30 0.09
N ARG A 11 0.30 10.22 -0.41
CA ARG A 11 -0.09 11.24 -1.41
C ARG A 11 -0.20 10.74 -2.85
N ASN A 12 0.13 9.49 -3.16
CA ASN A 12 0.04 8.93 -4.51
C ASN A 12 -1.33 8.29 -4.76
N ALA A 13 -2.34 9.14 -5.03
CA ALA A 13 -3.71 8.72 -5.29
C ALA A 13 -3.84 7.72 -6.45
N ARG A 14 -2.99 7.85 -7.48
CA ARG A 14 -3.03 6.96 -8.65
C ARG A 14 -2.66 5.52 -8.28
N SER A 15 -1.59 5.34 -7.53
CA SER A 15 -1.18 4.01 -7.09
C SER A 15 -2.14 3.41 -6.06
N MET A 16 -2.70 4.22 -5.16
CA MET A 16 -3.74 3.75 -4.23
C MET A 16 -4.97 3.21 -4.98
N ALA A 17 -5.45 3.95 -5.99
CA ALA A 17 -6.59 3.49 -6.80
C ALA A 17 -6.31 2.18 -7.54
N VAL A 18 -5.06 1.93 -7.94
CA VAL A 18 -4.67 0.64 -8.53
C VAL A 18 -4.71 -0.47 -7.49
N ALA A 19 -4.16 -0.26 -6.29
CA ALA A 19 -4.19 -1.26 -5.21
C ALA A 19 -5.64 -1.60 -4.80
N ASP A 20 -6.50 -0.60 -4.67
CA ASP A 20 -7.93 -0.79 -4.40
C ASP A 20 -8.60 -1.59 -5.52
N ARG A 21 -8.32 -1.27 -6.79
CA ARG A 21 -8.90 -1.97 -7.95
C ARG A 21 -8.44 -3.42 -8.08
N LEU A 22 -7.23 -3.73 -7.60
CA LEU A 22 -6.72 -5.10 -7.51
C LEU A 22 -7.31 -5.88 -6.33
N GLY A 23 -8.12 -5.24 -5.47
CA GLY A 23 -8.69 -5.88 -4.28
C GLY A 23 -7.69 -6.03 -3.14
N MET A 24 -6.57 -5.28 -3.17
CA MET A 24 -5.61 -5.31 -2.08
C MET A 24 -6.21 -4.66 -0.84
N ARG A 25 -5.95 -5.23 0.34
CA ARG A 25 -6.38 -4.66 1.62
C ARG A 25 -5.35 -3.66 2.13
N ARG A 26 -5.83 -2.53 2.65
CA ARG A 26 -5.00 -1.54 3.34
C ARG A 26 -4.68 -2.06 4.74
N ALA A 27 -3.41 -2.41 4.99
CA ALA A 27 -2.98 -3.04 6.24
C ALA A 27 -2.57 -1.99 7.28
N GLU A 28 -1.51 -1.23 7.01
CA GLU A 28 -0.89 -0.28 7.96
C GLU A 28 -0.29 0.92 7.22
N SER A 29 -0.09 2.03 7.93
CA SER A 29 0.65 3.20 7.43
C SER A 29 1.94 3.35 8.22
N TYR A 30 3.03 3.68 7.53
CA TYR A 30 4.39 3.75 8.06
C TYR A 30 5.00 5.11 7.73
N GLU A 31 5.71 5.68 8.69
CA GLU A 31 6.57 6.82 8.44
C GLU A 31 7.87 6.35 7.80
N THR A 32 8.21 6.95 6.67
CA THR A 32 9.48 6.70 5.99
C THR A 32 10.57 7.61 6.59
N PRO A 33 11.86 7.23 6.50
CA PRO A 33 12.97 8.05 7.00
C PRO A 33 13.07 9.47 6.39
N ARG A 34 12.34 9.74 5.31
CA ARG A 34 12.25 11.05 4.65
C ARG A 34 11.06 11.90 5.14
N GLY A 35 10.36 11.48 6.19
CA GLY A 35 9.20 12.19 6.74
C GLY A 35 7.94 12.06 5.87
N ALA A 36 7.94 11.14 4.90
CA ALA A 36 6.76 10.82 4.10
C ALA A 36 6.04 9.61 4.70
N GLU A 37 4.71 9.60 4.63
CA GLU A 37 3.89 8.46 5.03
C GLU A 37 3.71 7.50 3.83
N ALA A 38 3.89 6.22 4.07
CA ALA A 38 3.64 5.15 3.11
C ALA A 38 2.60 4.18 3.66
N VAL A 39 1.74 3.67 2.79
CA VAL A 39 0.64 2.78 3.13
C VAL A 39 0.95 1.40 2.57
N CYS A 40 0.84 0.39 3.42
CA CYS A 40 1.01 -1.00 3.06
C CYS A 40 -0.31 -1.59 2.57
N PHE A 41 -0.30 -2.10 1.34
CA PHE A 41 -1.38 -2.85 0.75
C PHE A 41 -0.97 -4.32 0.61
N ARG A 42 -1.90 -5.22 0.87
CA ARG A 42 -1.67 -6.67 0.89
C ARG A 42 -2.70 -7.41 0.06
N LEU A 43 -2.25 -8.43 -0.66
CA LEU A 43 -3.09 -9.35 -1.43
C LEU A 43 -2.64 -10.79 -1.16
N GLU A 44 -3.55 -11.58 -0.61
CA GLU A 44 -3.37 -13.03 -0.46
C GLU A 44 -3.50 -13.70 -1.84
N LEU A 45 -2.62 -14.66 -2.13
CA LEU A 45 -2.59 -15.44 -3.38
C LEU A 45 -3.23 -16.82 -3.22
#